data_AF-A0A496V1K8-F1
#
_entry.id   AF-A0A496V1K8-F1
#
_cell.length_a   1.000
_cell.length_b   1.000
_cell.length_c   1.000
_cell.angle_alpha   90.00
_cell.angle_beta   90.00
_cell.angle_gamma   90.00
#
_symmetry.space_group_name_H-M   'P 1'
#
loop_
_entity.id
_entity.type
_entity.pdbx_description
1 polymer ?
#
loop_
_entity_poly.entity_id
_entity_poly.type
_entity_poly.pdbx_seq_one_letter_code
_entity_poly.pdbx_strand_id
1 'polypeptide(L)'
;MNDLTAAAQRIIRNLLDLKDTIARDAVRLRGGGKSQVDQLKHYADKTVGELANLSAQGDEAAKTAIKIIKQAKSKAQKYDGKDA
;
A
#
# COMPACT_ATOMS: atom_id res chain seq x y z
N MET A 1 14.58 4.64 9.89
CA MET A 1 13.72 4.93 8.72
C MET A 1 14.58 4.76 7.49
N ASN A 2 14.21 3.88 6.56
CA ASN A 2 14.93 3.74 5.30
C ASN A 2 14.56 4.91 4.39
N ASP A 3 15.57 5.61 3.86
CA ASP A 3 15.35 6.60 2.83
C ASP A 3 14.70 5.95 1.60
N LEU A 4 13.70 6.63 1.05
CA LEU A 4 13.08 6.22 -0.21
C LEU A 4 14.02 6.54 -1.36
N THR A 5 14.37 5.53 -2.16
CA THR A 5 15.06 5.77 -3.43
C THR A 5 14.16 6.59 -4.39
N ALA A 6 14.76 7.29 -5.35
CA ALA A 6 13.99 8.01 -6.37
C ALA A 6 13.04 7.08 -7.15
N ALA A 7 13.44 5.83 -7.38
CA ALA A 7 12.59 4.80 -7.99
C ALA A 7 11.41 4.41 -7.08
N ALA A 8 11.66 4.19 -5.78
CA ALA A 8 10.62 3.91 -4.81
C ALA A 8 9.60 5.06 -4.67
N GLN A 9 10.07 6.32 -4.62
CA GLN A 9 9.19 7.49 -4.59
C GLN A 9 8.26 7.54 -5.81
N ARG A 10 8.77 7.23 -7.00
CA ARG A 10 7.95 7.17 -8.23
C ARG A 10 6.89 6.06 -8.13
N ILE A 11 7.23 4.91 -7.54
CA ILE A 11 6.30 3.79 -7.37
C ILE A 11 5.15 4.18 -6.43
N ILE A 12 5.43 4.83 -5.30
CA ILE A 12 4.43 5.15 -4.27
C ILE A 12 3.94 6.60 -4.29
N ARG A 13 4.05 7.32 -5.41
CA ARG A 13 3.71 8.75 -5.50
C ARG A 13 2.39 9.14 -4.83
N ASN A 14 1.34 8.33 -4.99
CA ASN A 14 0.00 8.58 -4.43
C ASN A 14 -0.22 8.00 -3.02
N LEU A 15 0.86 7.54 -2.39
CA LEU A 15 0.95 6.96 -1.05
C LEU A 15 2.14 7.53 -0.27
N LEU A 16 2.74 8.65 -0.72
CA LEU A 16 3.93 9.24 -0.09
C LEU A 16 3.65 9.69 1.35
N ASP A 17 2.42 10.14 1.60
CA ASP A 17 1.87 10.45 2.92
C ASP A 17 1.82 9.21 3.84
N LEU A 18 1.74 8.01 3.27
CA LEU A 18 1.69 6.74 3.99
C LEU A 18 3.03 6.03 4.05
N LYS A 19 4.14 6.65 3.61
CA LYS A 19 5.45 5.98 3.47
C LYS A 19 5.93 5.29 4.75
N ASP A 20 5.67 5.89 5.91
CA ASP A 20 6.08 5.37 7.22
C ASP A 20 4.98 4.54 7.90
N THR A 21 3.83 4.38 7.24
CA THR A 21 2.70 3.60 7.74
C THR A 21 2.89 2.12 7.42
N ILE A 22 2.52 1.26 8.36
CA ILE A 22 2.47 -0.19 8.14
C ILE A 22 1.45 -0.53 7.05
N ALA A 23 1.78 -1.44 6.15
CA ALA A 23 0.98 -1.77 4.97
C ALA A 23 -0.45 -2.17 5.31
N ARG A 24 -0.65 -2.98 6.36
CA ARG A 24 -2.00 -3.36 6.83
C ARG A 24 -2.85 -2.15 7.25
N ASP A 25 -2.22 -1.16 7.87
CA ASP A 25 -2.91 0.05 8.34
C ASP A 25 -3.12 1.02 7.18
N ALA A 26 -2.17 1.11 6.24
CA ALA A 26 -2.35 1.84 4.99
C ALA A 26 -3.52 1.31 4.15
N VAL A 27 -3.76 -0.01 4.14
CA VAL A 27 -4.96 -0.60 3.51
C VAL A 27 -6.22 -0.12 4.21
N ARG A 28 -6.27 -0.17 5.55
CA ARG A 28 -7.44 0.26 6.35
C ARG A 28 -7.74 1.75 6.22
N LEU A 29 -6.72 2.61 6.29
CA LEU A 29 -6.83 4.05 6.09
C LEU A 29 -7.38 4.42 4.71
N ARG A 30 -7.12 3.56 3.73
CA ARG A 30 -7.64 3.69 2.37
C ARG A 30 -8.98 2.98 2.18
N GLY A 31 -9.62 2.52 3.25
CA GLY A 31 -10.91 1.84 3.28
C GLY A 31 -10.92 0.43 2.66
N GLY A 32 -9.76 -0.23 2.65
CA GLY A 32 -9.66 -1.67 2.38
C GLY A 32 -10.00 -2.50 3.63
N GLY A 33 -10.55 -3.69 3.40
CA GLY A 33 -10.97 -4.61 4.46
C GLY A 33 -9.96 -5.72 4.76
N LYS A 34 -10.37 -6.65 5.62
CA LYS A 34 -9.56 -7.80 6.06
C LYS A 34 -9.03 -8.64 4.89
N SER A 35 -9.84 -8.90 3.86
CA SER A 35 -9.41 -9.70 2.69
C SER A 35 -8.26 -9.08 1.91
N GLN A 36 -8.14 -7.74 1.88
CA GLN A 36 -7.01 -7.06 1.26
C GLN A 36 -5.77 -7.11 2.15
N VAL A 37 -5.94 -6.99 3.46
CA VAL A 37 -4.85 -7.15 4.43
C VAL A 37 -4.27 -8.56 4.36
N ASP A 38 -5.14 -9.58 4.33
CA ASP A 38 -4.72 -10.99 4.27
C ASP A 38 -3.94 -11.31 2.98
N GLN A 39 -4.23 -10.62 1.86
CA GLN A 39 -3.47 -10.75 0.61
C GLN A 39 -2.05 -10.20 0.67
N LEU A 40 -1.73 -9.33 1.64
CA LEU A 40 -0.37 -8.83 1.84
C LEU A 40 0.55 -9.91 2.42
N LYS A 41 0.01 -10.98 3.04
CA LYS A 41 0.80 -12.05 3.67
C LYS A 41 1.87 -11.47 4.62
N HIS A 42 3.12 -11.91 4.50
CA HIS A 42 4.24 -11.44 5.33
C HIS A 42 4.65 -9.98 5.07
N TYR A 43 4.12 -9.33 4.02
CA TYR A 43 4.33 -7.90 3.76
C TYR A 43 3.38 -7.00 4.57
N ALA A 44 2.37 -7.57 5.25
CA ALA A 44 1.40 -6.81 6.02
C ALA A 44 2.03 -5.95 7.12
N ASP A 45 3.16 -6.40 7.67
CA ASP A 45 3.87 -5.77 8.78
C ASP A 45 5.06 -4.90 8.34
N LYS A 46 5.30 -4.77 7.03
CA LYS A 46 6.27 -3.80 6.48
C LYS A 46 5.63 -2.44 6.26
N THR A 47 6.43 -1.39 6.29
CA THR A 47 5.99 -0.04 5.92
C THR A 47 5.78 0.08 4.41
N VAL A 48 4.91 0.99 3.98
CA VAL A 48 4.70 1.29 2.54
C VAL A 48 6.02 1.67 1.86
N GLY A 49 6.91 2.38 2.55
CA GLY A 49 8.21 2.77 2.02
C GLY A 49 9.18 1.61 1.84
N GLU A 50 9.18 0.63 2.75
CA GLU A 50 9.95 -0.60 2.58
C GLU A 50 9.45 -1.42 1.38
N LEU A 51 8.13 -1.55 1.23
CA LEU A 51 7.55 -2.21 0.06
C LEU A 51 7.95 -1.49 -1.24
N ALA A 52 7.96 -0.17 -1.24
CA ALA A 52 8.39 0.63 -2.38
C ALA A 52 9.85 0.37 -2.76
N ASN A 53 10.74 0.28 -1.78
CA ASN A 53 12.14 -0.05 -2.00
C ASN A 53 12.32 -1.49 -2.51
N LEU A 54 11.63 -2.48 -1.94
CA LEU A 54 11.65 -3.87 -2.43
C LEU A 54 11.11 -3.96 -3.86
N SER A 55 10.00 -3.28 -4.13
CA SER A 55 9.42 -3.18 -5.47
C SER A 55 10.37 -2.53 -6.47
N ALA A 56 11.16 -1.54 -6.06
CA ALA A 56 12.18 -0.90 -6.90
C ALA A 56 13.37 -1.83 -7.19
N GLN A 57 13.67 -2.77 -6.28
CA GLN A 57 14.69 -3.81 -6.44
C GLN A 57 14.22 -4.99 -7.31
N GLY A 58 12.97 -4.99 -7.76
CA GLY A 58 12.42 -6.04 -8.63
C GLY A 58 11.60 -7.11 -7.90
N ASP A 59 11.27 -6.93 -6.61
CA ASP A 59 10.37 -7.83 -5.89
C ASP A 59 8.91 -7.69 -6.41
N GLU A 60 8.47 -8.67 -7.19
CA GLU A 60 7.13 -8.74 -7.77
C GLU A 60 6.02 -8.90 -6.73
N ALA A 61 6.32 -9.55 -5.60
CA ALA A 61 5.35 -9.69 -4.52
C ALA A 61 5.17 -8.36 -3.77
N ALA A 62 6.26 -7.59 -3.58
CA ALA A 62 6.18 -6.21 -3.06
C ALA A 62 5.43 -5.27 -4.03
N LYS A 63 5.65 -5.38 -5.34
CA LYS A 63 4.87 -4.65 -6.36
C LYS A 63 3.37 -4.95 -6.22
N THR A 64 3.02 -6.22 -6.03
CA THR A 64 1.64 -6.66 -5.85
C THR A 64 1.04 -6.09 -4.56
N ALA A 65 1.79 -6.10 -3.45
CA ALA A 65 1.38 -5.51 -2.19
C ALA A 65 1.06 -4.00 -2.34
N ILE A 66 1.92 -3.23 -3.01
CA ILE A 66 1.67 -1.81 -3.28
C ILE A 66 0.39 -1.62 -4.13
N LYS A 67 0.16 -2.49 -5.11
CA LYS A 67 -1.05 -2.44 -5.96
C LYS A 67 -2.31 -2.65 -5.13
N ILE A 68 -2.31 -3.58 -4.18
CA ILE A 68 -3.43 -3.82 -3.25
C ILE A 68 -3.73 -2.55 -2.44
N ILE A 69 -2.70 -1.91 -1.87
CA ILE A 69 -2.84 -0.66 -1.10
C ILE A 69 -3.42 0.46 -1.97
N LYS A 70 -2.90 0.64 -3.19
CA LYS A 70 -3.41 1.64 -4.14
C LYS A 70 -4.91 1.44 -4.43
N GLN A 71 -5.29 0.19 -4.67
CA GLN A 71 -6.67 -0.20 -5.02
C GLN A 71 -7.65 -0.14 -3.84
N ALA A 72 -7.19 -0.20 -2.60
CA ALA A 72 -8.05 -0.07 -1.41
C ALA A 72 -8.94 1.18 -1.48
N LYS A 73 -8.36 2.34 -1.86
CA LYS A 73 -9.07 3.63 -2.01
C LYS A 73 -10.23 3.57 -3.00
N SER A 74 -10.05 2.90 -4.14
CA SER A 74 -11.09 2.80 -5.17
C SER A 74 -12.29 2.00 -4.67
N LYS A 75 -12.08 1.02 -3.79
CA LYS A 75 -13.17 0.24 -3.20
C LYS A 75 -13.88 1.02 -2.11
N ALA A 76 -13.16 1.75 -1.27
CA ALA A 76 -13.76 2.64 -0.27
C ALA A 76 -14.71 3.63 -0.93
N GLN A 77 -14.24 4.38 -1.94
CA GLN A 77 -15.07 5.36 -2.67
C GLN A 77 -16.27 4.74 -3.38
N LYS A 78 -16.18 3.47 -3.81
CA LYS A 78 -17.28 2.78 -4.51
C LYS A 78 -18.41 2.34 -3.57
N TYR A 79 -18.11 2.09 -2.29
CA TYR A 79 -19.10 1.64 -1.31
C TYR A 79 -19.55 2.77 -0.37
N ASP A 80 -18.68 3.75 -0.09
CA ASP A 80 -19.01 4.93 0.74
C ASP A 80 -19.86 5.97 -0.02
N GLY A 81 -19.85 5.93 -1.36
CA GLY A 81 -20.73 6.76 -2.20
C GLY A 81 -22.12 6.17 -2.45
N LYS A 82 -22.51 5.08 -1.78
CA LYS A 82 -23.82 4.42 -1.95
C LYS A 82 -24.78 4.55 -0.77
N ASP A 83 -24.39 5.25 0.30
CA ASP A 83 -25.23 5.49 1.47
C ASP A 83 -25.21 6.97 1.87
N ALA A 84 -25.63 7.85 0.95
CA ALA A 84 -26.00 9.24 1.26
C ALA A 84 -27.33 9.58 0.57
#